data_AF-A0A7K6UGV5-F1
#
_entry.id   AF-A0A7K6UGV5-F1
#
_cell.length_a   1.000
_cell.length_b   1.000
_cell.length_c   1.000
_cell.angle_alpha   90.00
_cell.angle_beta   90.00
_cell.angle_gamma   90.00
#
_symmetry.space_group_name_H-M   'P 1'
#
loop_
_entity.id
_entity.type
_entity.pdbx_description
1 polymer ?
#
loop_
_entity_poly.entity_id
_entity_poly.type
_entity_poly.pdbx_seq_one_letter_code
_entity_poly.pdbx_strand_id
1 'polypeptide(L)'
;QGKFTLLQDTRTDGSFLVHHFLSFYLRAGCKVCFVALVQSFSHYNMVAQKLGVNLTAAKERGQLIFLEGLKSCLDLWFGEEEEQSGQPSPLQFMSGSASDLRALFDFVRTSLTPSGSDSWKCPVLLVDDLSVLLSLGATPVAILDFIHYCRVVVCTQLKGNIVVLAHSNEDSEDGENELVVNSMCHHSDLILWVEGLVTGFCKDIHGQVR
;
A
#
# COMPACT_ATOMS: atom_id res chain seq x y z
N GLN A 1 -7.74 -15.12 5.64
CA GLN A 1 -6.91 -15.40 4.45
C GLN A 1 -7.78 -15.19 3.24
N GLY A 2 -7.22 -14.65 2.17
CA GLY A 2 -7.96 -14.28 0.96
C GLY A 2 -8.81 -13.01 1.11
N LYS A 3 -8.50 -12.12 2.06
CA LYS A 3 -9.31 -10.92 2.33
C LYS A 3 -8.65 -9.64 1.82
N PHE A 4 -9.45 -8.76 1.24
CA PHE A 4 -9.11 -7.38 0.95
C PHE A 4 -9.73 -6.47 2.02
N THR A 5 -8.89 -5.80 2.81
CA THR A 5 -9.29 -4.79 3.80
C THR A 5 -8.99 -3.40 3.26
N LEU A 6 -10.01 -2.56 3.19
CA LEU A 6 -9.87 -1.13 2.91
C LEU A 6 -9.79 -0.38 4.23
N LEU A 7 -8.79 0.49 4.36
CA LEU A 7 -8.73 1.52 5.37
C LEU A 7 -9.20 2.79 4.66
N GLN A 8 -10.26 3.38 5.15
CA GLN A 8 -10.78 4.63 4.61
C GLN A 8 -10.73 5.66 5.72
N ASP A 9 -10.18 6.84 5.43
CA ASP A 9 -10.25 7.95 6.37
C ASP A 9 -10.93 9.17 5.77
N THR A 10 -11.50 9.98 6.65
CA THR A 10 -12.22 11.21 6.30
C THR A 10 -12.00 12.23 7.40
N ARG A 11 -11.48 13.42 7.05
CA ARG A 11 -11.21 14.55 7.98
C ARG A 11 -10.24 14.25 9.12
N THR A 12 -9.61 13.09 9.15
CA THR A 12 -8.62 12.67 10.15
C THR A 12 -7.66 11.67 9.52
N ASP A 13 -6.46 11.51 10.11
CA ASP A 13 -5.42 10.64 9.57
C ASP A 13 -5.60 9.19 10.02
N GLY A 14 -5.84 8.29 9.06
CA GLY A 14 -5.96 6.85 9.25
C GLY A 14 -4.63 6.08 9.18
N SER A 15 -3.50 6.74 8.94
CA SER A 15 -2.17 6.11 8.75
C SER A 15 -1.73 5.23 9.92
N PHE A 16 -2.22 5.49 11.14
CA PHE A 16 -1.95 4.63 12.30
C PHE A 16 -2.41 3.18 12.10
N LEU A 17 -3.46 2.94 11.31
CA LEU A 17 -3.91 1.60 10.95
C LEU A 17 -2.91 0.90 10.03
N VAL A 18 -2.26 1.62 9.12
CA VAL A 18 -1.19 1.07 8.27
C VAL A 18 -0.04 0.58 9.15
N HIS A 19 0.41 1.39 10.13
CA HIS A 19 1.43 0.98 11.09
C HIS A 19 1.01 -0.22 11.94
N HIS A 20 -0.26 -0.27 12.35
CA HIS A 20 -0.83 -1.40 13.08
C HIS A 20 -0.78 -2.68 12.25
N PHE A 21 -1.32 -2.67 11.02
CA PHE A 21 -1.37 -3.84 10.15
C PHE A 21 0.02 -4.32 9.75
N LEU A 22 0.95 -3.42 9.44
CA LEU A 22 2.35 -3.78 9.18
C LEU A 22 2.95 -4.56 10.36
N SER A 23 2.82 -4.02 11.57
CA SER A 23 3.36 -4.64 12.78
C SER A 23 2.65 -5.96 13.11
N PHE A 24 1.33 -6.01 12.94
CA PHE A 24 0.49 -7.19 13.15
C PHE A 24 0.92 -8.36 12.26
N TYR A 25 1.02 -8.14 10.94
CA TYR A 25 1.36 -9.22 10.00
C TYR A 25 2.81 -9.69 10.12
N LEU A 26 3.75 -8.78 10.38
CA LEU A 26 5.14 -9.16 10.60
C LEU A 26 5.29 -10.02 11.86
N ARG A 27 4.62 -9.65 12.97
CA ARG A 27 4.59 -10.47 14.20
C ARG A 27 3.87 -11.80 14.01
N ALA A 28 2.87 -11.86 13.14
CA ALA A 28 2.18 -13.09 12.80
C ALA A 28 3.05 -14.07 11.99
N GLY A 29 4.20 -13.63 11.46
CA GLY A 29 5.09 -14.44 10.62
C GLY A 29 4.66 -14.49 9.15
N CYS A 30 3.92 -13.49 8.67
CA CYS A 30 3.56 -13.37 7.25
C CYS A 30 4.65 -12.62 6.47
N LYS A 31 4.76 -12.92 5.17
CA LYS A 31 5.60 -12.19 4.20
C LYS A 31 4.83 -10.95 3.77
N VAL A 32 5.43 -9.77 3.86
CA VAL A 32 4.76 -8.50 3.58
C VAL A 32 5.48 -7.81 2.42
N CYS A 33 4.75 -7.52 1.35
CA CYS A 33 5.14 -6.56 0.34
C CYS A 33 4.45 -5.24 0.68
N PHE A 34 5.24 -4.26 1.10
CA PHE A 34 4.75 -2.95 1.46
C PHE A 34 5.09 -1.94 0.36
N VAL A 35 4.06 -1.45 -0.32
CA VAL A 35 4.12 -0.34 -1.27
C VAL A 35 3.82 0.94 -0.48
N ALA A 36 4.88 1.62 -0.03
CA ALA A 36 4.77 2.86 0.72
C ALA A 36 4.97 4.05 -0.22
N LEU A 37 3.87 4.67 -0.62
CA LEU A 37 3.81 5.75 -1.59
C LEU A 37 3.97 7.13 -0.96
N VAL A 38 3.82 7.27 0.36
CA VAL A 38 3.88 8.57 1.05
C VAL A 38 5.12 8.69 1.94
N GLN A 39 5.34 7.72 2.83
CA GLN A 39 6.36 7.84 3.88
C GLN A 39 7.60 6.97 3.59
N SER A 40 8.76 7.45 4.02
CA SER A 40 10.04 6.74 3.86
C SER A 40 10.12 5.48 4.73
N PHE A 41 11.00 4.55 4.36
CA PHE A 41 11.33 3.39 5.18
C PHE A 41 11.78 3.81 6.58
N SER A 42 12.58 4.87 6.70
CA SER A 42 13.06 5.40 7.97
C SER A 42 11.91 5.82 8.90
N HIS A 43 10.88 6.47 8.35
CA HIS A 43 9.68 6.83 9.10
C HIS A 43 8.97 5.59 9.66
N TYR A 44 8.65 4.63 8.79
CA TYR A 44 8.00 3.39 9.20
C TYR A 44 8.83 2.58 10.20
N ASN A 45 10.15 2.53 10.02
CA ASN A 45 11.05 1.80 10.90
C ASN A 45 11.07 2.40 12.32
N MET A 46 11.11 3.73 12.44
CA MET A 46 11.04 4.39 13.76
C MET A 46 9.73 4.10 14.49
N VAL A 47 8.59 4.10 13.78
CA VAL A 47 7.29 3.80 14.39
C VAL A 47 7.17 2.31 14.74
N ALA A 48 7.57 1.42 13.83
CA ALA A 48 7.53 -0.03 14.04
C ALA A 48 8.41 -0.47 15.22
N GLN A 49 9.57 0.15 15.42
CA GLN A 49 10.42 -0.13 16.59
C GLN A 49 9.70 0.17 17.91
N LYS A 50 8.92 1.26 17.97
CA LYS A 50 8.07 1.57 19.15
C LYS A 50 6.96 0.55 19.36
N LEU A 51 6.51 -0.12 18.29
CA LEU A 51 5.55 -1.22 18.32
C LEU A 51 6.20 -2.59 18.54
N GLY A 52 7.51 -2.64 18.82
CA GLY A 52 8.26 -3.85 19.10
C GLY A 52 8.63 -4.68 17.86
N VAL A 53 8.64 -4.06 16.67
CA VAL A 53 8.97 -4.71 15.40
C VAL A 53 10.20 -4.05 14.76
N ASN A 54 11.20 -4.86 14.40
CA ASN A 54 12.39 -4.39 13.68
C ASN A 54 12.21 -4.62 12.17
N LEU A 55 11.95 -3.55 11.41
CA LEU A 55 11.74 -3.64 9.96
C LEU A 55 13.04 -3.95 9.21
N THR A 56 14.18 -3.43 9.66
CA THR A 56 15.49 -3.72 9.07
C THR A 56 15.76 -5.23 9.09
N ALA A 57 15.61 -5.85 10.27
CA ALA A 57 15.77 -7.30 10.41
C ALA A 57 14.72 -8.08 9.60
N ALA A 58 13.51 -7.54 9.41
CA ALA A 58 12.46 -8.16 8.58
C ALA A 58 12.81 -8.11 7.10
N LYS A 59 13.44 -7.03 6.65
CA LYS A 59 13.93 -6.85 5.30
C LYS A 59 15.11 -7.77 5.01
N GLU A 60 16.09 -7.82 5.91
CA GLU A 60 17.30 -8.67 5.78
C GLU A 60 16.98 -10.15 5.67
N ARG A 61 15.97 -10.64 6.40
CA ARG A 61 15.52 -12.05 6.31
C ARG A 61 14.54 -12.32 5.17
N GLY A 62 14.23 -11.34 4.33
CA GLY A 62 13.28 -11.47 3.22
C GLY A 62 11.81 -11.58 3.61
N GLN A 63 11.45 -11.29 4.87
CA GLN A 63 10.06 -11.25 5.31
C GLN A 63 9.35 -9.99 4.81
N LEU A 64 10.05 -8.85 4.78
CA LEU A 64 9.53 -7.56 4.34
C LEU A 64 10.20 -7.14 3.04
N ILE A 65 9.40 -6.96 1.99
CA ILE A 65 9.78 -6.28 0.77
C ILE A 65 9.18 -4.89 0.85
N PHE A 66 9.98 -3.84 0.70
CA PHE A 66 9.57 -2.46 0.89
C PHE A 66 9.88 -1.64 -0.36
N LEU A 67 8.85 -1.04 -0.96
CA LEU A 67 8.96 -0.08 -2.05
C LEU A 67 8.71 1.32 -1.51
N GLU A 68 9.71 2.20 -1.63
CA GLU A 68 9.62 3.62 -1.28
C GLU A 68 9.20 4.43 -2.52
N GLY A 69 7.90 4.66 -2.70
CA GLY A 69 7.34 5.27 -3.90
C GLY A 69 7.90 6.65 -4.23
N LEU A 70 7.89 7.60 -3.28
CA LEU A 70 8.44 8.95 -3.53
C LEU A 70 9.93 8.92 -3.85
N LYS A 71 10.70 8.04 -3.20
CA LYS A 71 12.12 7.89 -3.49
C LYS A 71 12.32 7.35 -4.90
N SER A 72 11.63 6.26 -5.25
CA SER A 72 11.67 5.67 -6.60
C SER A 72 11.21 6.64 -7.68
N CYS A 73 10.24 7.51 -7.40
CA CYS A 73 9.84 8.60 -8.27
C CYS A 73 10.99 9.59 -8.52
N LEU A 74 11.65 10.06 -7.46
CA LEU A 74 12.78 10.99 -7.59
C LEU A 74 13.94 10.36 -8.36
N ASP A 75 14.27 9.10 -8.08
CA ASP A 75 15.32 8.36 -8.77
C ASP A 75 15.01 8.20 -10.28
N LEU A 76 13.74 8.05 -10.67
CA LEU A 76 13.35 8.00 -12.08
C LEU A 76 13.45 9.34 -12.82
N TRP A 77 13.23 10.46 -12.12
CA TRP A 77 13.23 11.79 -12.72
C TRP A 77 14.61 12.43 -12.76
N PHE A 78 15.42 12.15 -11.73
CA PHE A 78 16.68 12.83 -11.48
C PHE A 78 17.86 11.88 -11.31
N GLY A 79 17.64 10.57 -11.25
CA GLY A 79 18.71 9.58 -11.14
C GLY A 79 19.52 9.50 -12.42
N GLU A 80 20.83 9.31 -12.26
CA GLU A 80 21.66 8.77 -13.32
C GLU A 80 21.20 7.33 -13.58
N GLU A 81 21.14 6.89 -14.83
CA GLU A 81 20.79 5.51 -15.20
C GLU A 81 21.85 4.55 -14.59
N GLU A 82 21.71 4.20 -13.32
CA GLU A 82 22.46 3.09 -12.75
C GLU A 82 21.94 1.81 -13.42
N GLU A 83 22.84 1.07 -14.05
CA GLU A 83 22.62 -0.23 -14.69
C GLU A 83 22.13 -1.30 -13.68
N GLN A 84 20.93 -1.14 -13.15
CA GLN A 84 20.34 -2.10 -12.22
C GLN A 84 19.50 -3.11 -13.00
N SER A 85 20.15 -4.20 -13.41
CA SER A 85 19.54 -5.53 -13.59
C SER A 85 18.37 -5.70 -14.57
N GLY A 86 18.19 -4.86 -15.59
CA GLY A 86 17.23 -5.12 -16.70
C GLY A 86 15.76 -5.36 -16.30
N GLN A 87 15.38 -5.18 -15.04
CA GLN A 87 14.01 -5.26 -14.54
C GLN A 87 13.42 -3.85 -14.59
N PRO A 88 12.18 -3.69 -15.10
CA PRO A 88 11.54 -2.38 -15.15
C PRO A 88 11.28 -1.84 -13.74
N SER A 89 11.47 -0.53 -13.55
CA SER A 89 11.10 0.13 -12.30
C SER A 89 9.60 -0.06 -12.03
N PRO A 90 9.17 -0.36 -10.79
CA PRO A 90 7.76 -0.48 -10.45
C PRO A 90 6.93 0.76 -10.82
N LEU A 91 7.56 1.94 -10.83
CA LEU A 91 6.92 3.21 -11.19
C LEU A 91 7.25 3.68 -12.63
N GLN A 92 7.67 2.77 -13.54
CA GLN A 92 8.02 3.14 -14.92
C GLN A 92 6.88 3.81 -15.71
N PHE A 93 5.63 3.68 -15.26
CA PHE A 93 4.48 4.36 -15.88
C PHE A 93 4.64 5.89 -15.87
N MET A 94 5.49 6.41 -14.99
CA MET A 94 5.82 7.84 -14.88
C MET A 94 6.76 8.33 -15.99
N SER A 95 7.56 7.45 -16.61
CA SER A 95 8.58 7.81 -17.62
C SER A 95 8.22 7.39 -19.04
N GLY A 96 7.16 6.59 -19.23
CA GLY A 96 6.78 6.00 -20.51
C GLY A 96 5.45 6.48 -21.09
N SER A 97 5.12 5.99 -22.29
CA SER A 97 3.82 6.23 -22.96
C SER A 97 2.70 5.29 -22.50
N ALA A 98 3.01 4.29 -21.68
CA ALA A 98 2.03 3.35 -21.13
C ALA A 98 1.53 3.88 -19.78
N SER A 99 0.24 4.21 -19.71
CA SER A 99 -0.45 4.64 -18.49
C SER A 99 -0.87 3.45 -17.59
N ASP A 100 -0.35 2.25 -17.84
CA ASP A 100 -0.67 1.05 -17.08
C ASP A 100 0.27 0.82 -15.90
N LEU A 101 -0.26 0.20 -14.85
CA LEU A 101 0.48 -0.13 -13.63
C LEU A 101 1.06 -1.55 -13.65
N ARG A 102 1.37 -2.09 -14.84
CA ARG A 102 1.79 -3.48 -15.00
C ARG A 102 3.11 -3.78 -14.30
N ALA A 103 4.09 -2.88 -14.36
CA ALA A 103 5.36 -3.06 -13.68
C ALA A 103 5.20 -3.10 -12.16
N LEU A 104 4.35 -2.22 -11.60
CA LEU A 104 4.02 -2.24 -10.18
C LEU A 104 3.34 -3.56 -9.77
N PHE A 105 2.40 -4.03 -10.59
CA PHE A 105 1.77 -5.34 -10.39
C PHE A 105 2.79 -6.48 -10.46
N ASP A 106 3.65 -6.50 -11.47
CA ASP A 106 4.67 -7.53 -11.66
C ASP A 106 5.66 -7.56 -10.49
N PHE A 107 6.02 -6.38 -9.95
CA PHE A 107 6.80 -6.24 -8.72
C PHE A 107 6.10 -6.88 -7.51
N VAL A 108 4.82 -6.55 -7.28
CA VAL A 108 4.03 -7.12 -6.18
C VAL A 108 3.91 -8.64 -6.31
N ARG A 109 3.58 -9.13 -7.51
CA ARG A 109 3.46 -10.56 -7.80
C ARG A 109 4.77 -11.29 -7.51
N THR A 110 5.88 -10.78 -8.02
CA THR A 110 7.20 -11.40 -7.84
C THR A 110 7.62 -11.40 -6.37
N SER A 111 7.38 -10.29 -5.67
CA SER A 111 7.71 -10.15 -4.24
C SER A 111 6.95 -11.13 -3.33
N LEU A 112 5.68 -11.40 -3.64
CA LEU A 112 4.81 -12.24 -2.82
C LEU A 112 4.75 -13.69 -3.25
N THR A 113 5.24 -14.03 -4.44
CA THR A 113 5.32 -15.42 -4.88
C THR A 113 6.27 -16.19 -3.95
N PRO A 114 5.85 -17.35 -3.41
CA PRO A 114 6.72 -18.14 -2.53
C PRO A 114 7.95 -18.59 -3.31
N SER A 115 9.13 -18.33 -2.75
CA SER A 115 10.32 -19.07 -3.15
C SER A 115 10.30 -20.39 -2.40
N GLY A 116 10.72 -21.51 -3.00
CA GLY A 116 10.56 -22.87 -2.44
C GLY A 116 11.18 -23.10 -1.04
N SER A 117 11.92 -22.13 -0.51
CA SER A 117 12.53 -22.10 0.83
C SER A 117 11.76 -21.27 1.87
N ASP A 118 10.71 -20.55 1.49
CA ASP A 118 10.02 -19.60 2.36
C ASP A 118 9.10 -20.32 3.37
N SER A 119 9.30 -20.07 4.67
CA SER A 119 8.48 -20.63 5.76
C SER A 119 7.38 -19.69 6.27
N TRP A 120 7.07 -18.63 5.51
CA TRP A 120 6.11 -17.60 5.92
C TRP A 120 4.67 -18.12 5.89
N LYS A 121 3.86 -17.71 6.87
CA LYS A 121 2.49 -18.22 7.02
C LYS A 121 1.55 -17.78 5.90
N CYS A 122 1.70 -16.54 5.42
CA CYS A 122 0.83 -15.95 4.42
C CYS A 122 1.52 -14.77 3.71
N PRO A 123 1.23 -14.51 2.43
CA PRO A 123 1.62 -13.28 1.77
C PRO A 123 0.64 -12.14 2.09
N VAL A 124 1.15 -10.92 2.22
CA VAL A 124 0.35 -9.73 2.49
C VAL A 124 0.84 -8.59 1.60
N LEU A 125 -0.08 -7.99 0.85
CA LEU A 125 0.15 -6.69 0.22
C LEU A 125 -0.37 -5.60 1.15
N LEU A 126 0.49 -4.63 1.47
CA LEU A 126 0.12 -3.42 2.19
C LEU A 126 0.40 -2.21 1.28
N VAL A 127 -0.56 -1.29 1.18
CA VAL A 127 -0.43 -0.03 0.44
C VAL A 127 -0.89 1.11 1.36
N ASP A 128 -0.07 2.14 1.55
CA ASP A 128 -0.35 3.22 2.51
C ASP A 128 -1.16 4.38 1.97
N ASP A 129 -1.13 4.70 0.68
CA ASP A 129 -2.04 5.67 0.09
C ASP A 129 -2.11 5.48 -1.42
N LEU A 130 -3.19 4.86 -1.88
CA LEU A 130 -3.39 4.59 -3.30
C LEU A 130 -3.60 5.88 -4.12
N SER A 131 -4.10 6.95 -3.50
CA SER A 131 -4.44 8.20 -4.18
C SER A 131 -3.18 8.92 -4.72
N VAL A 132 -2.01 8.66 -4.12
CA VAL A 132 -0.73 9.15 -4.66
C VAL A 132 -0.51 8.70 -6.10
N LEU A 133 -0.97 7.52 -6.49
CA LEU A 133 -0.81 7.06 -7.89
C LEU A 133 -1.54 7.97 -8.89
N LEU A 134 -2.70 8.54 -8.52
CA LEU A 134 -3.40 9.55 -9.33
C LEU A 134 -2.53 10.80 -9.48
N SER A 135 -1.95 11.27 -8.37
CA SER A 135 -1.04 12.43 -8.36
C SER A 135 0.23 12.21 -9.18
N LEU A 136 0.67 10.96 -9.32
CA LEU A 136 1.79 10.56 -10.18
C LEU A 136 1.40 10.34 -11.66
N GLY A 137 0.14 10.60 -12.03
CA GLY A 137 -0.37 10.55 -13.40
C GLY A 137 -0.96 9.20 -13.84
N ALA A 138 -1.17 8.26 -12.90
CA ALA A 138 -1.90 7.04 -13.21
C ALA A 138 -3.40 7.36 -13.40
N THR A 139 -4.02 6.75 -14.40
CA THR A 139 -5.47 6.90 -14.59
C THR A 139 -6.25 6.09 -13.55
N PRO A 140 -7.49 6.50 -13.19
CA PRO A 140 -8.33 5.70 -12.30
C PRO A 140 -8.49 4.26 -12.76
N VAL A 141 -8.72 4.04 -14.06
CA VAL A 141 -8.88 2.69 -14.65
C VAL A 141 -7.62 1.84 -14.42
N ALA A 142 -6.43 2.40 -14.62
CA ALA A 142 -5.17 1.67 -14.39
C ALA A 142 -4.99 1.27 -12.92
N ILE A 143 -5.42 2.12 -11.97
CA ILE A 143 -5.43 1.82 -10.53
C ILE A 143 -6.43 0.70 -10.19
N LEU A 144 -7.62 0.75 -10.77
CA LEU A 144 -8.63 -0.30 -10.57
C LEU A 144 -8.14 -1.64 -11.13
N ASP A 145 -7.54 -1.64 -12.33
CA ASP A 145 -6.93 -2.83 -12.92
C ASP A 145 -5.82 -3.38 -12.04
N PHE A 146 -4.92 -2.52 -11.55
CA PHE A 146 -3.85 -2.92 -10.63
C PHE A 146 -4.39 -3.63 -9.39
N ILE A 147 -5.35 -3.03 -8.68
CA ILE A 147 -5.96 -3.64 -7.49
C ILE A 147 -6.68 -4.94 -7.84
N HIS A 148 -7.40 -4.98 -8.96
CA HIS A 148 -8.07 -6.18 -9.42
C HIS A 148 -7.07 -7.33 -9.63
N TYR A 149 -5.99 -7.09 -10.37
CA TYR A 149 -4.94 -8.10 -10.59
C TYR A 149 -4.25 -8.52 -9.28
N CYS A 150 -3.95 -7.58 -8.39
CA CYS A 150 -3.43 -7.88 -7.06
C CYS A 150 -4.40 -8.77 -6.27
N ARG A 151 -5.70 -8.50 -6.29
CA ARG A 151 -6.72 -9.32 -5.60
C ARG A 151 -6.81 -10.72 -6.17
N VAL A 152 -6.76 -10.88 -7.48
CA VAL A 152 -6.74 -12.20 -8.14
C VAL A 152 -5.50 -12.99 -7.69
N VAL A 153 -4.31 -12.40 -7.77
CA VAL A 153 -3.07 -13.11 -7.39
C VAL A 153 -2.99 -13.34 -5.88
N VAL A 154 -3.04 -12.27 -5.08
CA VAL A 154 -2.78 -12.34 -3.64
C VAL A 154 -3.91 -13.04 -2.90
N CYS A 155 -5.16 -12.61 -3.07
CA CYS A 155 -6.27 -13.18 -2.30
C CYS A 155 -6.70 -14.56 -2.82
N THR A 156 -6.77 -14.74 -4.15
CA THR A 156 -7.34 -15.97 -4.73
C THR A 156 -6.31 -17.06 -4.93
N GLN A 157 -5.16 -16.75 -5.57
CA GLN A 157 -4.15 -17.76 -5.89
C GLN A 157 -3.24 -18.04 -4.69
N LEU A 158 -2.71 -17.00 -4.05
CA LEU A 158 -1.75 -17.13 -2.95
C LEU A 158 -2.40 -17.26 -1.56
N LYS A 159 -3.73 -17.11 -1.46
CA LYS A 159 -4.50 -17.11 -0.19
C LYS A 159 -3.98 -16.08 0.83
N GLY A 160 -3.33 -15.02 0.35
CA GLY A 160 -2.83 -13.89 1.11
C GLY A 160 -3.90 -12.87 1.46
N ASN A 161 -3.51 -11.75 2.04
CA ASN A 161 -4.41 -10.64 2.34
C ASN A 161 -3.90 -9.34 1.70
N ILE A 162 -4.82 -8.44 1.40
CA ILE A 162 -4.52 -7.10 0.91
C ILE A 162 -5.04 -6.10 1.95
N VAL A 163 -4.24 -5.08 2.25
CA VAL A 163 -4.64 -3.92 3.03
C VAL A 163 -4.25 -2.67 2.26
N VAL A 164 -5.21 -1.79 1.98
CA VAL A 164 -4.99 -0.52 1.26
C VAL A 164 -5.60 0.59 2.07
N LEU A 165 -4.86 1.68 2.28
CA LEU A 165 -5.44 2.95 2.74
C LEU A 165 -5.79 3.83 1.54
N ALA A 166 -6.97 4.42 1.59
CA ALA A 166 -7.45 5.39 0.62
C ALA A 166 -8.08 6.58 1.36
N HIS A 167 -7.65 7.78 0.98
CA HIS A 167 -8.18 9.01 1.57
C HIS A 167 -9.47 9.42 0.87
N SER A 168 -10.52 9.62 1.66
CA SER A 168 -11.78 10.16 1.18
C SER A 168 -11.98 11.57 1.71
N ASN A 169 -12.27 12.52 0.82
CA ASN A 169 -12.59 13.88 1.21
C ASN A 169 -13.99 14.23 0.70
N GLU A 170 -14.96 14.25 1.63
CA GLU A 170 -16.37 14.57 1.34
C GLU A 170 -16.53 15.97 0.72
N ASP A 171 -15.58 16.87 0.97
CA ASP A 171 -15.59 18.25 0.47
C ASP A 171 -14.78 18.43 -0.83
N SER A 172 -14.20 17.37 -1.39
CA SER A 172 -13.41 17.47 -2.63
C SER A 172 -14.26 17.35 -3.89
N GLU A 173 -13.95 18.17 -4.89
CA GLU A 173 -14.49 18.04 -6.26
C GLU A 173 -13.67 17.05 -7.11
N ASP A 174 -12.82 16.23 -6.48
CA ASP A 174 -11.96 15.25 -7.15
C ASP A 174 -12.74 13.98 -7.49
N GLY A 175 -13.44 14.03 -8.64
CA GLY A 175 -14.22 12.90 -9.14
C GLY A 175 -13.38 11.67 -9.52
N GLU A 176 -12.08 11.83 -9.79
CA GLU A 176 -11.19 10.69 -10.09
C GLU A 176 -10.87 9.91 -8.82
N ASN A 177 -10.49 10.61 -7.74
CA ASN A 177 -10.27 9.98 -6.44
C ASN A 177 -11.57 9.37 -5.88
N GLU A 178 -12.70 10.07 -6.00
CA GLU A 178 -14.00 9.55 -5.56
C GLU A 178 -14.34 8.22 -6.28
N LEU A 179 -14.09 8.14 -7.60
CA LEU A 179 -14.29 6.91 -8.37
C LEU A 179 -13.41 5.76 -7.88
N VAL A 180 -12.12 6.03 -7.58
CA VAL A 180 -11.21 5.02 -7.05
C VAL A 180 -11.66 4.53 -5.69
N VAL A 181 -11.95 5.43 -4.75
CA VAL A 181 -12.40 5.09 -3.39
C VAL A 181 -13.70 4.29 -3.43
N ASN A 182 -14.71 4.74 -4.18
CA ASN A 182 -15.99 4.03 -4.31
C ASN A 182 -15.82 2.62 -4.88
N SER A 183 -14.96 2.46 -5.89
CA SER A 183 -14.64 1.14 -6.43
C SER A 183 -13.95 0.24 -5.40
N MET A 184 -13.01 0.78 -4.62
CA MET A 184 -12.35 0.02 -3.54
C MET A 184 -13.36 -0.45 -2.49
N CYS A 185 -14.31 0.39 -2.10
CA CYS A 185 -15.39 0.01 -1.18
C CYS A 185 -16.15 -1.21 -1.70
N HIS A 186 -16.54 -1.22 -2.97
CA HIS A 186 -17.26 -2.34 -3.58
C HIS A 186 -16.44 -3.63 -3.69
N HIS A 187 -15.11 -3.53 -3.82
CA HIS A 187 -14.23 -4.69 -3.97
C HIS A 187 -13.70 -5.25 -2.64
N SER A 188 -13.77 -4.47 -1.56
CA SER A 188 -13.28 -4.84 -0.24
C SER A 188 -14.19 -5.85 0.47
N ASP A 189 -13.58 -6.75 1.25
CA ASP A 189 -14.29 -7.70 2.12
C ASP A 189 -14.50 -7.13 3.54
N LEU A 190 -13.75 -6.10 3.90
CA LEU A 190 -13.83 -5.36 5.15
C LEU A 190 -13.40 -3.91 4.89
N ILE A 191 -14.18 -2.97 5.40
CA ILE A 191 -13.84 -1.55 5.42
C ILE A 191 -13.66 -1.15 6.87
N LEU A 192 -12.55 -0.49 7.20
CA LEU A 192 -12.33 0.18 8.47
C LEU A 192 -12.37 1.67 8.21
N TRP A 193 -13.40 2.34 8.73
CA TRP A 193 -13.60 3.76 8.49
C TRP A 193 -13.10 4.58 9.67
N VAL A 194 -12.13 5.45 9.42
CA VAL A 194 -11.60 6.41 10.39
C VAL A 194 -12.20 7.78 10.12
N GLU A 195 -13.03 8.28 11.02
CA GLU A 195 -13.69 9.58 10.86
C GLU A 195 -13.31 10.53 12.00
N GLY A 196 -13.08 11.79 11.64
CA GLY A 196 -13.07 12.88 12.63
C GLY A 196 -14.42 13.05 13.32
N LEU A 197 -14.41 13.67 14.50
CA LEU A 197 -15.66 13.97 15.23
C LEU A 197 -16.47 15.04 14.51
N VAL A 198 -17.78 14.79 14.32
CA VAL A 198 -18.73 15.74 13.71
C VAL A 198 -18.82 17.05 14.51
N THR A 199 -18.57 17.01 15.82
CA THR A 199 -18.60 18.16 16.72
C THR A 199 -17.34 19.03 16.66
N GLY A 200 -16.34 18.66 15.84
CA GLY A 200 -15.04 19.32 15.78
C GLY A 200 -13.99 18.70 16.69
N PHE A 201 -12.83 19.36 16.77
CA PHE A 201 -11.64 18.83 17.43
C PHE A 201 -11.81 18.66 18.95
N CYS A 202 -11.39 17.50 19.46
CA CYS A 202 -11.23 17.25 20.89
C CYS A 202 -9.77 16.86 21.17
N LYS A 203 -9.20 17.35 22.28
CA LYS A 203 -7.80 17.08 22.66
C LYS A 203 -7.53 15.60 22.93
N ASP A 204 -8.52 14.90 23.49
CA ASP A 204 -8.35 13.51 23.95
C ASP A 204 -8.95 12.49 22.98
N ILE A 205 -9.82 12.94 22.06
CA ILE A 205 -10.52 12.08 21.10
C ILE A 205 -10.28 12.62 19.68
N HIS A 206 -9.45 11.89 18.92
CA HIS A 206 -9.11 12.26 17.54
C HIS A 206 -10.18 11.87 16.51
N GLY A 207 -11.10 10.96 16.87
CA GLY A 207 -12.11 10.44 15.96
C GLY A 207 -12.69 9.11 16.43
N GLN A 208 -13.30 8.39 15.49
CA GLN A 208 -13.85 7.05 15.68
C GLN A 208 -13.36 6.11 14.58
N VAL A 209 -13.29 4.80 14.90
CA VAL A 209 -13.07 3.74 13.92
C VAL A 209 -14.36 2.90 13.86
N ARG A 210 -14.93 2.74 12.66
CA ARG A 210 -16.13 1.93 12.40
C ARG A 210 -15.82 0.72 11.53
#